data_AF-A0A961JG18-F1
#
_entry.id   AF-A0A961JG18-F1
#
_cell.length_a   1.000
_cell.length_b   1.000
_cell.length_c   1.000
_cell.angle_alpha   90.00
_cell.angle_beta   90.00
_cell.angle_gamma   90.00
#
_symmetry.space_group_name_H-M   'P 1'
#
loop_
_entity.id
_entity.type
_entity.pdbx_description
1 polymer ?
#
loop_
_entity_poly.entity_id
_entity_poly.type
_entity_poly.pdbx_seq_one_letter_code
_entity_poly.pdbx_strand_id
1 'polypeptide(L)'
;MSIYVESPDALDATVNFTGTNWRVRNFQVAGDDHITRLVDLDNGAGREIEYLNLGYNSVVNLTSTKFRYMSGWDGDLHDITLGPENAWAHWMNLGALVNKVDTAVGWIGGMDIYRGRGEITVRGGFGTMDMGELDDKIVVDGGEVFSASMQAGNDTTILRNGGRIELLNDFGGNATVTVNDGSRIVNFRGGDGDVKMTLNGSGRVETAAVFNSDFTFKSADGWTRTISGHNVASDIIVGAGGAGAIKFTADTQQAHKMVLNGYVGTIDTTDNPTNGLDDQRANVTVNGGAGGLYLGNGNDVVQTGAVFVGVIATTGGNDIVRVGTGGSELVSTAGGNDKVFTKAGGVSTIGTGEGTDKVYLGVGGADIVRTGEGNDLIVVREMAGTNIVSIHGGSGVDTLSFKPFKSAVTFSLDVFGQYQNVSGAAPTDLTPAKGWFAEGGIENLIGGVKNDHLTGDSNANRLQGGKGSDTLEGGGGDDTLFGQLGADIFVFGANSGTDTVKDYVDNVDKLRIADHSGGFKSLDISISAGDKVIIHDGGTIILDGKEGVTLTASDFDFV
;
A
#
# COMPACT_ATOMS: atom_id res chain seq x y z
N MET A 1 -44.35 -2.99 -45.55
CA MET A 1 -45.00 -4.31 -45.52
C MET A 1 -45.16 -4.69 -44.08
N SER A 2 -46.39 -4.92 -43.64
CA SER A 2 -46.69 -5.38 -42.28
C SER A 2 -47.59 -6.59 -42.39
N ILE A 3 -47.18 -7.69 -41.74
CA ILE A 3 -48.00 -8.89 -41.53
C ILE A 3 -48.15 -9.00 -40.01
N TYR A 4 -49.38 -8.96 -39.55
CA TYR A 4 -49.70 -9.03 -38.12
C TYR A 4 -50.82 -10.04 -37.91
N VAL A 5 -50.60 -10.98 -37.00
CA VAL A 5 -51.55 -12.06 -36.68
C VAL A 5 -51.90 -11.97 -35.20
N GLU A 6 -53.14 -11.57 -34.90
CA GLU A 6 -53.72 -11.67 -33.56
C GLU A 6 -54.46 -13.00 -33.46
N SER A 7 -54.23 -13.71 -32.35
CA SER A 7 -54.97 -14.87 -31.78
C SER A 7 -55.96 -15.66 -32.68
N PRO A 8 -55.93 -17.01 -32.69
CA PRO A 8 -55.30 -17.90 -31.71
C PRO A 8 -54.39 -18.92 -32.41
N ASP A 9 -53.23 -18.55 -32.96
CA ASP A 9 -52.28 -19.56 -33.43
C ASP A 9 -50.85 -19.01 -33.52
N ALA A 10 -49.90 -19.88 -33.17
CA ALA A 10 -48.49 -19.59 -33.22
C ALA A 10 -48.04 -19.30 -34.66
N LEU A 11 -47.45 -18.13 -34.89
CA LEU A 11 -46.91 -17.78 -36.19
C LEU A 11 -45.44 -18.23 -36.26
N ASP A 12 -45.13 -19.23 -37.07
CA ASP A 12 -43.76 -19.51 -37.49
C ASP A 12 -43.54 -18.91 -38.89
N ALA A 13 -42.82 -17.80 -38.95
CA ALA A 13 -42.59 -17.07 -40.19
C ALA A 13 -41.11 -17.11 -40.59
N THR A 14 -40.84 -17.34 -41.87
CA THR A 14 -39.51 -17.16 -42.47
C THR A 14 -39.60 -16.19 -43.63
N VAL A 15 -38.76 -15.15 -43.59
CA VAL A 15 -38.64 -14.12 -44.61
C VAL A 15 -37.23 -14.17 -45.18
N ASN A 16 -37.17 -14.40 -46.49
CA ASN A 16 -35.92 -14.49 -47.23
C ASN A 16 -35.72 -13.25 -48.11
N PHE A 17 -34.61 -12.54 -47.91
CA PHE A 17 -34.23 -11.37 -48.69
C PHE A 17 -33.27 -11.76 -49.82
N THR A 18 -33.58 -11.31 -51.04
CA THR A 18 -32.76 -11.51 -52.25
C THR A 18 -32.71 -10.27 -53.15
N GLY A 19 -31.87 -10.30 -54.21
CA GLY A 19 -31.80 -9.24 -55.22
C GLY A 19 -30.90 -8.05 -54.82
N THR A 20 -31.03 -6.89 -55.47
CA THR A 20 -30.15 -5.73 -55.22
C THR A 20 -30.91 -4.42 -55.35
N ASN A 21 -30.40 -3.34 -54.73
CA ASN A 21 -30.86 -1.96 -54.91
C ASN A 21 -32.36 -1.77 -54.63
N TRP A 22 -32.83 -2.27 -53.49
CA TRP A 22 -34.20 -2.06 -53.04
C TRP A 22 -34.23 -1.42 -51.66
N ARG A 23 -35.32 -0.69 -51.41
CA ARG A 23 -35.58 -0.05 -50.13
C ARG A 23 -36.99 -0.36 -49.65
N VAL A 24 -37.08 -0.84 -48.41
CA VAL A 24 -38.32 -1.00 -47.67
C VAL A 24 -38.37 0.07 -46.59
N ARG A 25 -39.41 0.92 -46.60
CA ARG A 25 -39.55 1.95 -45.56
C ARG A 25 -39.90 1.35 -44.20
N ASN A 26 -40.88 0.45 -44.15
CA ASN A 26 -41.30 -0.19 -42.91
C ASN A 26 -41.55 -1.68 -43.18
N PHE A 27 -40.88 -2.54 -42.42
CA PHE A 27 -41.00 -3.98 -42.47
C PHE A 27 -41.40 -4.51 -41.09
N GLN A 28 -42.44 -5.33 -41.03
CA GLN A 28 -42.92 -5.96 -39.80
C GLN A 28 -43.54 -7.33 -40.08
N VAL A 29 -43.18 -8.32 -39.27
CA VAL A 29 -43.88 -9.60 -39.15
C VAL A 29 -43.98 -9.91 -37.65
N ALA A 30 -45.21 -9.91 -37.09
CA ALA A 30 -45.43 -10.04 -35.65
C ALA A 30 -46.76 -10.75 -35.29
N GLY A 31 -46.85 -11.25 -34.05
CA GLY A 31 -48.02 -11.86 -33.38
C GLY A 31 -47.74 -12.09 -31.88
N ASP A 32 -48.67 -12.64 -31.08
CA ASP A 32 -48.49 -12.75 -29.61
C ASP A 32 -47.62 -13.94 -29.15
N ASP A 33 -47.59 -15.03 -29.92
CA ASP A 33 -46.77 -16.24 -29.67
C ASP A 33 -46.15 -16.68 -31.00
N HIS A 34 -44.99 -16.14 -31.36
CA HIS A 34 -44.45 -16.35 -32.70
C HIS A 34 -42.93 -16.32 -32.73
N ILE A 35 -42.37 -16.91 -33.79
CA ILE A 35 -40.96 -16.77 -34.16
C ILE A 35 -40.86 -16.26 -35.60
N THR A 36 -40.19 -15.12 -35.78
CA THR A 36 -39.87 -14.59 -37.11
C THR A 36 -38.40 -14.81 -37.43
N ARG A 37 -38.11 -15.51 -38.53
CA ARG A 37 -36.77 -15.69 -39.07
C ARG A 37 -36.58 -14.76 -40.27
N LEU A 38 -35.63 -13.84 -40.19
CA LEU A 38 -35.29 -12.89 -41.25
C LEU A 38 -33.89 -13.20 -41.77
N VAL A 39 -33.74 -13.59 -43.02
CA VAL A 39 -32.47 -14.13 -43.55
C VAL A 39 -32.14 -13.55 -44.92
N ASP A 40 -30.91 -13.07 -45.09
CA ASP A 40 -30.32 -12.85 -46.42
C ASP A 40 -29.93 -14.20 -47.05
N LEU A 41 -30.48 -14.52 -48.24
CA LEU A 41 -30.11 -15.75 -48.97
C LEU A 41 -28.87 -15.59 -49.86
N ASP A 42 -28.49 -14.36 -50.15
CA ASP A 42 -27.40 -13.95 -51.04
C ASP A 42 -26.88 -12.56 -50.63
N ASN A 43 -25.65 -12.23 -51.03
CA ASN A 43 -24.93 -11.00 -50.64
C ASN A 43 -25.27 -9.80 -51.55
N GLY A 44 -26.56 -9.55 -51.80
CA GLY A 44 -26.94 -8.48 -52.71
C GLY A 44 -26.73 -7.09 -52.12
N ALA A 45 -26.08 -6.21 -52.88
CA ALA A 45 -25.77 -4.86 -52.45
C ALA A 45 -26.98 -3.91 -52.50
N GLY A 46 -26.92 -2.83 -51.70
CA GLY A 46 -27.88 -1.72 -51.75
C GLY A 46 -29.27 -2.08 -51.24
N ARG A 47 -29.34 -3.00 -50.27
CA ARG A 47 -30.59 -3.42 -49.62
C ARG A 47 -30.79 -2.64 -48.34
N GLU A 48 -31.93 -1.99 -48.24
CA GLU A 48 -32.21 -1.03 -47.17
C GLU A 48 -33.58 -1.27 -46.54
N ILE A 49 -33.61 -1.41 -45.22
CA ILE A 49 -34.84 -1.38 -44.41
C ILE A 49 -34.77 -0.17 -43.48
N GLU A 50 -35.63 0.82 -43.68
CA GLU A 50 -35.58 2.02 -42.84
C GLU A 50 -36.11 1.75 -41.42
N TYR A 51 -37.23 1.06 -41.28
CA TYR A 51 -37.78 0.60 -40.00
C TYR A 51 -38.03 -0.90 -40.04
N LEU A 52 -37.25 -1.65 -39.25
CA LEU A 52 -37.40 -3.08 -39.06
C LEU A 52 -38.03 -3.35 -37.70
N ASN A 53 -39.33 -3.67 -37.69
CA ASN A 53 -40.07 -4.00 -36.48
C ASN A 53 -40.11 -5.52 -36.31
N LEU A 54 -39.36 -6.00 -35.33
CA LEU A 54 -39.38 -7.38 -34.86
C LEU A 54 -40.58 -7.57 -33.93
N GLY A 55 -41.14 -8.77 -33.91
CA GLY A 55 -42.17 -9.12 -32.94
C GLY A 55 -41.57 -9.67 -31.64
N TYR A 56 -42.23 -10.62 -30.97
CA TYR A 56 -41.88 -11.13 -29.65
C TYR A 56 -40.62 -12.01 -29.65
N ASN A 57 -40.50 -12.95 -30.61
CA ASN A 57 -39.28 -13.74 -30.77
C ASN A 57 -38.76 -13.64 -32.21
N SER A 58 -37.47 -13.33 -32.36
CA SER A 58 -36.89 -13.11 -33.69
C SER A 58 -35.50 -13.71 -33.83
N VAL A 59 -35.26 -14.34 -34.97
CA VAL A 59 -33.91 -14.73 -35.42
C VAL A 59 -33.61 -13.93 -36.67
N VAL A 60 -32.65 -13.03 -36.59
CA VAL A 60 -32.30 -12.07 -37.64
C VAL A 60 -30.89 -12.37 -38.11
N ASN A 61 -30.71 -12.64 -39.41
CA ASN A 61 -29.41 -12.82 -40.03
C ASN A 61 -29.33 -11.97 -41.30
N LEU A 62 -28.87 -10.73 -41.12
CA LEU A 62 -28.75 -9.73 -42.19
C LEU A 62 -27.27 -9.47 -42.45
N THR A 63 -26.68 -10.26 -43.33
CA THR A 63 -25.25 -10.19 -43.67
C THR A 63 -24.92 -9.09 -44.68
N SER A 64 -25.91 -8.64 -45.47
CA SER A 64 -25.76 -7.64 -46.54
C SER A 64 -26.87 -6.60 -46.54
N THR A 65 -28.06 -6.94 -46.04
CA THR A 65 -29.17 -6.00 -45.86
C THR A 65 -28.91 -5.07 -44.70
N LYS A 66 -28.98 -3.76 -44.96
CA LYS A 66 -28.82 -2.71 -43.95
C LYS A 66 -30.16 -2.35 -43.35
N PHE A 67 -30.17 -1.97 -42.08
CA PHE A 67 -31.30 -1.29 -41.47
C PHE A 67 -30.91 0.11 -40.99
N ARG A 68 -31.91 0.98 -40.78
CA ARG A 68 -31.72 2.27 -40.10
C ARG A 68 -32.22 2.25 -38.65
N TYR A 69 -33.41 1.72 -38.42
CA TYR A 69 -33.99 1.53 -37.09
C TYR A 69 -34.47 0.09 -36.93
N MET A 70 -34.15 -0.54 -35.81
CA MET A 70 -34.68 -1.85 -35.42
C MET A 70 -35.40 -1.74 -34.07
N SER A 71 -36.60 -2.29 -33.98
CA SER A 71 -37.38 -2.30 -32.74
C SER A 71 -37.95 -3.70 -32.54
N GLY A 72 -37.65 -4.36 -31.42
CA GLY A 72 -38.18 -5.67 -31.09
C GLY A 72 -38.95 -5.66 -29.78
N TRP A 73 -40.12 -6.29 -29.79
CA TRP A 73 -41.04 -6.33 -28.64
C TRP A 73 -40.57 -7.31 -27.56
N ASP A 74 -41.34 -7.41 -26.48
CA ASP A 74 -41.10 -8.38 -25.42
C ASP A 74 -41.29 -9.82 -25.90
N GLY A 75 -40.67 -10.79 -25.24
CA GLY A 75 -40.69 -12.20 -25.63
C GLY A 75 -39.52 -12.93 -25.02
N ASP A 76 -39.20 -14.15 -25.47
CA ASP A 76 -38.14 -14.95 -24.87
C ASP A 76 -36.75 -14.63 -25.45
N LEU A 77 -36.66 -14.46 -26.77
CA LEU A 77 -35.37 -14.32 -27.46
C LEU A 77 -35.42 -13.42 -28.71
N HIS A 78 -34.51 -12.45 -28.76
CA HIS A 78 -34.00 -11.88 -30.02
C HIS A 78 -32.58 -12.39 -30.27
N ASP A 79 -32.36 -13.06 -31.39
CA ASP A 79 -31.04 -13.55 -31.83
C ASP A 79 -30.67 -12.88 -33.16
N ILE A 80 -29.81 -11.87 -33.10
CA ILE A 80 -29.54 -10.95 -34.19
C ILE A 80 -28.08 -11.05 -34.61
N THR A 81 -27.83 -11.36 -35.87
CA THR A 81 -26.53 -11.35 -36.53
C THR A 81 -26.53 -10.33 -37.66
N LEU A 82 -25.56 -9.41 -37.63
CA LEU A 82 -25.46 -8.26 -38.51
C LEU A 82 -24.13 -8.25 -39.27
N GLY A 83 -24.20 -8.14 -40.59
CA GLY A 83 -23.04 -8.05 -41.47
C GLY A 83 -22.33 -6.69 -41.49
N PRO A 84 -21.28 -6.54 -42.29
CA PRO A 84 -20.43 -5.35 -42.32
C PRO A 84 -21.12 -4.11 -42.92
N GLU A 85 -22.19 -4.32 -43.67
CA GLU A 85 -22.90 -3.28 -44.38
C GLU A 85 -23.70 -2.33 -43.46
N ASN A 86 -23.77 -2.60 -42.16
CA ASN A 86 -24.61 -1.88 -41.20
C ASN A 86 -24.15 -0.48 -40.77
N ALA A 87 -23.22 0.16 -41.49
CA ALA A 87 -22.81 1.55 -41.23
C ALA A 87 -23.95 2.59 -41.36
N TRP A 88 -25.13 2.18 -41.86
CA TRP A 88 -26.35 2.99 -41.95
C TRP A 88 -27.27 2.85 -40.72
N ALA A 89 -26.99 1.89 -39.83
CA ALA A 89 -27.78 1.64 -38.64
C ALA A 89 -27.66 2.80 -37.64
N HIS A 90 -28.80 3.38 -37.30
CA HIS A 90 -28.88 4.49 -36.37
C HIS A 90 -29.22 4.01 -34.95
N TRP A 91 -30.25 3.19 -34.78
CA TRP A 91 -30.70 2.76 -33.46
C TRP A 91 -31.30 1.35 -33.45
N MET A 92 -31.08 0.62 -32.35
CA MET A 92 -31.73 -0.65 -32.03
C MET A 92 -32.43 -0.53 -30.67
N ASN A 93 -33.65 -1.05 -30.54
CA ASN A 93 -34.38 -1.08 -29.28
C ASN A 93 -34.96 -2.47 -29.07
N LEU A 94 -34.51 -3.23 -28.06
CA LEU A 94 -34.83 -4.66 -27.92
C LEU A 94 -35.34 -4.98 -26.52
N GLY A 95 -36.39 -5.80 -26.42
CA GLY A 95 -37.09 -6.05 -25.16
C GLY A 95 -37.39 -7.51 -24.82
N ALA A 96 -36.79 -8.49 -25.51
CA ALA A 96 -36.94 -9.90 -25.14
C ALA A 96 -36.22 -10.20 -23.81
N LEU A 97 -36.55 -11.31 -23.14
CA LEU A 97 -35.85 -11.76 -21.93
C LEU A 97 -34.34 -11.95 -22.17
N VAL A 98 -33.96 -12.35 -23.39
CA VAL A 98 -32.57 -12.45 -23.84
C VAL A 98 -32.43 -11.76 -25.21
N ASN A 99 -31.53 -10.79 -25.30
CA ASN A 99 -31.26 -10.05 -26.52
C ASN A 99 -29.81 -10.30 -26.95
N LYS A 100 -29.62 -11.21 -27.90
CA LYS A 100 -28.32 -11.53 -28.48
C LYS A 100 -28.08 -10.69 -29.72
N VAL A 101 -26.98 -9.96 -29.75
CA VAL A 101 -26.58 -9.19 -30.94
C VAL A 101 -25.13 -9.46 -31.26
N ASP A 102 -24.88 -9.97 -32.45
CA ASP A 102 -23.57 -10.20 -33.02
C ASP A 102 -23.36 -9.25 -34.20
N THR A 103 -22.40 -8.34 -34.07
CA THR A 103 -22.07 -7.38 -35.14
C THR A 103 -20.77 -7.75 -35.84
N ALA A 104 -20.75 -7.55 -37.15
CA ALA A 104 -19.55 -7.56 -37.98
C ALA A 104 -18.97 -6.13 -38.16
N VAL A 105 -18.04 -5.97 -39.11
CA VAL A 105 -17.29 -4.72 -39.34
C VAL A 105 -18.15 -3.61 -39.96
N GLY A 106 -18.90 -2.87 -39.13
CA GLY A 106 -19.68 -1.69 -39.50
C GLY A 106 -20.03 -0.84 -38.27
N TRP A 107 -20.38 0.44 -38.44
CA TRP A 107 -20.71 1.34 -37.33
C TRP A 107 -22.22 1.39 -37.05
N ILE A 108 -22.65 1.04 -35.84
CA ILE A 108 -24.04 1.19 -35.38
C ILE A 108 -24.12 2.41 -34.46
N GLY A 109 -25.11 3.29 -34.69
CA GLY A 109 -25.26 4.53 -33.91
C GLY A 109 -25.51 4.30 -32.42
N GLY A 110 -26.43 3.40 -32.06
CA GLY A 110 -26.63 3.00 -30.68
C GLY A 110 -27.70 1.92 -30.49
N MET A 111 -27.87 1.49 -29.25
CA MET A 111 -28.81 0.45 -28.85
C MET A 111 -29.26 0.61 -27.42
N ASP A 112 -30.54 0.32 -27.19
CA ASP A 112 -31.13 0.15 -25.87
C ASP A 112 -31.66 -1.28 -25.71
N ILE A 113 -31.32 -1.91 -24.59
CA ILE A 113 -32.02 -3.08 -24.07
C ILE A 113 -32.97 -2.57 -22.99
N TYR A 114 -34.23 -2.37 -23.35
CA TYR A 114 -35.22 -1.77 -22.45
C TYR A 114 -35.91 -2.80 -21.54
N ARG A 115 -35.73 -4.10 -21.84
CA ARG A 115 -36.21 -5.25 -21.06
C ARG A 115 -35.32 -6.46 -21.32
N GLY A 116 -35.21 -7.33 -20.31
CA GLY A 116 -34.39 -8.54 -20.37
C GLY A 116 -32.90 -8.24 -20.32
N ARG A 117 -32.08 -9.27 -20.50
CA ARG A 117 -30.61 -9.12 -20.52
C ARG A 117 -30.06 -9.05 -21.93
N GLY A 118 -28.99 -8.28 -22.12
CA GLY A 118 -28.21 -8.18 -23.35
C GLY A 118 -27.01 -9.13 -23.36
N GLU A 119 -26.81 -9.83 -24.48
CA GLU A 119 -25.61 -10.63 -24.76
C GLU A 119 -25.01 -10.16 -26.10
N ILE A 120 -24.11 -9.19 -26.04
CA ILE A 120 -23.70 -8.40 -27.20
C ILE A 120 -22.25 -8.68 -27.56
N THR A 121 -21.99 -9.02 -28.82
CA THR A 121 -20.64 -9.16 -29.37
C THR A 121 -20.38 -8.11 -30.45
N VAL A 122 -19.35 -7.29 -30.25
CA VAL A 122 -18.99 -6.17 -31.11
C VAL A 122 -17.71 -6.46 -31.87
N ARG A 123 -17.78 -6.59 -33.20
CA ARG A 123 -16.60 -6.70 -34.09
C ARG A 123 -16.40 -5.51 -35.02
N GLY A 124 -17.37 -4.59 -35.05
CA GLY A 124 -17.31 -3.32 -35.78
C GLY A 124 -17.23 -2.13 -34.84
N GLY A 125 -17.89 -1.04 -35.21
CA GLY A 125 -18.03 0.16 -34.39
C GLY A 125 -19.41 0.26 -33.77
N PHE A 126 -19.50 0.80 -32.56
CA PHE A 126 -20.74 1.07 -31.88
C PHE A 126 -20.66 2.43 -31.18
N GLY A 127 -21.69 3.26 -31.32
CA GLY A 127 -21.79 4.52 -30.60
C GLY A 127 -22.12 4.27 -29.13
N THR A 128 -23.41 4.32 -28.77
CA THR A 128 -23.87 4.17 -27.39
C THR A 128 -24.60 2.84 -27.19
N MET A 129 -24.34 2.16 -26.09
CA MET A 129 -25.11 1.01 -25.61
C MET A 129 -25.68 1.31 -24.22
N ASP A 130 -26.99 1.17 -24.06
CA ASP A 130 -27.64 1.04 -22.76
C ASP A 130 -28.13 -0.40 -22.62
N MET A 131 -27.57 -1.13 -21.65
CA MET A 131 -27.76 -2.58 -21.52
C MET A 131 -28.91 -2.96 -20.58
N GLY A 132 -29.41 -2.00 -19.80
CA GLY A 132 -30.48 -2.24 -18.83
C GLY A 132 -29.97 -2.62 -17.44
N GLU A 133 -30.86 -3.21 -16.63
CA GLU A 133 -30.69 -3.47 -15.19
C GLU A 133 -30.55 -4.97 -14.84
N LEU A 134 -30.27 -5.84 -15.82
CA LEU A 134 -30.16 -7.29 -15.60
C LEU A 134 -28.72 -7.75 -15.85
N ASP A 135 -28.46 -9.04 -15.63
CA ASP A 135 -27.12 -9.61 -15.83
C ASP A 135 -26.71 -9.54 -17.32
N ASP A 136 -25.99 -8.47 -17.70
CA ASP A 136 -25.66 -8.16 -19.07
C ASP A 136 -24.24 -8.57 -19.43
N LYS A 137 -24.01 -8.76 -20.73
CA LYS A 137 -22.71 -9.17 -21.25
C LYS A 137 -22.34 -8.43 -22.53
N ILE A 138 -21.15 -7.84 -22.52
CA ILE A 138 -20.52 -7.25 -23.69
C ILE A 138 -19.19 -7.96 -23.99
N VAL A 139 -19.00 -8.38 -25.24
CA VAL A 139 -17.73 -8.87 -25.77
C VAL A 139 -17.29 -7.97 -26.92
N VAL A 140 -16.24 -7.19 -26.74
CA VAL A 140 -15.65 -6.37 -27.81
C VAL A 140 -14.45 -7.11 -28.39
N ASP A 141 -14.62 -7.61 -29.61
CA ASP A 141 -13.72 -8.53 -30.30
C ASP A 141 -13.16 -7.85 -31.56
N GLY A 142 -12.07 -7.10 -31.39
CA GLY A 142 -11.49 -6.25 -32.44
C GLY A 142 -12.31 -5.02 -32.84
N GLY A 143 -13.50 -4.85 -32.26
CA GLY A 143 -14.37 -3.69 -32.47
C GLY A 143 -14.07 -2.50 -31.55
N GLU A 144 -14.88 -1.45 -31.69
CA GLU A 144 -14.82 -0.22 -30.88
C GLU A 144 -16.21 0.16 -30.40
N VAL A 145 -16.34 0.45 -29.10
CA VAL A 145 -17.55 1.01 -28.49
C VAL A 145 -17.22 2.38 -27.91
N PHE A 146 -17.98 3.40 -28.30
CA PHE A 146 -17.77 4.75 -27.78
C PHE A 146 -18.30 4.89 -26.34
N SER A 147 -19.49 4.37 -26.04
CA SER A 147 -20.00 4.34 -24.67
C SER A 147 -20.84 3.11 -24.44
N ALA A 148 -20.60 2.42 -23.33
CA ALA A 148 -21.47 1.38 -22.81
C ALA A 148 -21.86 1.71 -21.37
N SER A 149 -23.15 1.61 -21.09
CA SER A 149 -23.71 1.72 -19.75
C SER A 149 -24.38 0.39 -19.40
N MET A 150 -23.90 -0.22 -18.33
CA MET A 150 -24.46 -1.39 -17.66
C MET A 150 -24.96 -0.89 -16.28
N GLN A 151 -26.15 -1.28 -15.88
CA GLN A 151 -26.78 -0.75 -14.66
C GLN A 151 -26.73 -1.79 -13.55
N ALA A 152 -27.87 -2.10 -12.92
CA ALA A 152 -27.93 -3.19 -11.95
C ALA A 152 -27.67 -4.55 -12.61
N GLY A 153 -27.28 -5.55 -11.81
CA GLY A 153 -27.03 -6.91 -12.29
C GLY A 153 -25.64 -7.44 -11.97
N ASN A 154 -25.31 -8.62 -12.50
CA ASN A 154 -23.97 -9.20 -12.49
C ASN A 154 -23.39 -9.12 -13.90
N ASP A 155 -22.77 -7.99 -14.17
CA ASP A 155 -22.38 -7.58 -15.50
C ASP A 155 -21.01 -8.12 -15.89
N THR A 156 -20.86 -8.45 -17.18
CA THR A 156 -19.63 -9.00 -17.73
C THR A 156 -19.17 -8.24 -18.98
N THR A 157 -18.00 -7.63 -18.90
CA THR A 157 -17.34 -7.00 -20.04
C THR A 157 -16.04 -7.73 -20.38
N ILE A 158 -15.88 -8.12 -21.65
CA ILE A 158 -14.67 -8.79 -22.16
C ILE A 158 -14.16 -8.08 -23.41
N LEU A 159 -12.93 -7.58 -23.38
CA LEU A 159 -12.25 -7.03 -24.55
C LEU A 159 -11.14 -7.98 -25.00
N ARG A 160 -11.06 -8.22 -26.31
CA ARG A 160 -10.01 -9.06 -26.92
C ARG A 160 -9.70 -8.62 -28.35
N ASN A 161 -8.60 -9.13 -28.89
CA ASN A 161 -8.19 -8.94 -30.29
C ASN A 161 -8.10 -7.45 -30.70
N GLY A 162 -7.68 -6.56 -29.80
CA GLY A 162 -7.61 -5.12 -30.05
C GLY A 162 -8.90 -4.36 -29.79
N GLY A 163 -9.89 -4.99 -29.14
CA GLY A 163 -11.15 -4.37 -28.77
C GLY A 163 -10.94 -3.11 -27.93
N ARG A 164 -11.81 -2.11 -28.14
CA ARG A 164 -11.73 -0.81 -27.47
C ARG A 164 -13.08 -0.36 -26.91
N ILE A 165 -13.06 0.18 -25.70
CA ILE A 165 -14.17 0.97 -25.15
C ILE A 165 -13.65 2.33 -24.70
N GLU A 166 -14.28 3.43 -25.11
CA GLU A 166 -13.89 4.78 -24.68
C GLU A 166 -14.44 5.11 -23.28
N LEU A 167 -15.70 4.77 -23.03
CA LEU A 167 -16.36 4.92 -21.74
C LEU A 167 -17.18 3.66 -21.41
N LEU A 168 -16.89 3.04 -20.26
CA LEU A 168 -17.68 1.99 -19.66
C LEU A 168 -18.20 2.47 -18.30
N ASN A 169 -19.51 2.57 -18.16
CA ASN A 169 -20.19 2.83 -16.89
C ASN A 169 -20.88 1.54 -16.43
N ASP A 170 -20.69 1.16 -15.17
CA ASP A 170 -21.20 -0.10 -14.61
C ASP A 170 -21.61 0.13 -13.14
N PHE A 171 -22.86 0.55 -12.91
CA PHE A 171 -23.35 1.03 -11.61
C PHE A 171 -24.60 0.30 -11.13
N GLY A 172 -24.63 -0.09 -9.85
CA GLY A 172 -25.82 -0.66 -9.20
C GLY A 172 -25.83 -2.18 -9.12
N GLY A 173 -24.68 -2.81 -9.42
CA GLY A 173 -24.50 -4.26 -9.52
C GLY A 173 -23.04 -4.70 -9.37
N ASN A 174 -22.78 -6.00 -9.55
CA ASN A 174 -21.43 -6.54 -9.57
C ASN A 174 -20.85 -6.49 -10.99
N ALA A 175 -19.67 -5.90 -11.15
CA ALA A 175 -18.99 -5.76 -12.43
C ALA A 175 -17.82 -6.75 -12.57
N THR A 176 -17.79 -7.53 -13.67
CA THR A 176 -16.64 -8.36 -14.05
C THR A 176 -16.05 -7.89 -15.37
N VAL A 177 -14.87 -7.29 -15.32
CA VAL A 177 -14.20 -6.69 -16.49
C VAL A 177 -12.89 -7.43 -16.80
N THR A 178 -12.78 -7.95 -18.02
CA THR A 178 -11.55 -8.58 -18.53
C THR A 178 -11.04 -7.86 -19.77
N VAL A 179 -9.81 -7.35 -19.72
CA VAL A 179 -9.15 -6.70 -20.86
C VAL A 179 -7.95 -7.54 -21.27
N ASN A 180 -8.03 -8.18 -22.44
CA ASN A 180 -6.95 -9.03 -22.95
C ASN A 180 -5.94 -8.24 -23.80
N ASP A 181 -4.90 -8.95 -24.24
CA ASP A 181 -3.81 -8.42 -25.05
C ASP A 181 -4.25 -7.48 -26.17
N GLY A 182 -3.51 -6.37 -26.29
CA GLY A 182 -3.74 -5.32 -27.29
C GLY A 182 -5.03 -4.52 -27.12
N SER A 183 -5.89 -4.88 -26.16
CA SER A 183 -7.21 -4.27 -25.98
C SER A 183 -7.16 -3.16 -24.92
N ARG A 184 -8.10 -2.20 -24.97
CA ARG A 184 -8.14 -1.12 -23.97
C ARG A 184 -9.52 -0.60 -23.59
N ILE A 185 -9.62 -0.15 -22.35
CA ILE A 185 -10.66 0.77 -21.90
C ILE A 185 -10.01 2.12 -21.60
N VAL A 186 -10.57 3.22 -22.09
CA VAL A 186 -10.02 4.55 -21.78
C VAL A 186 -10.55 5.01 -20.42
N ASN A 187 -11.86 5.02 -20.21
CA ASN A 187 -12.46 5.38 -18.93
C ASN A 187 -13.42 4.29 -18.47
N PHE A 188 -13.12 3.69 -17.32
CA PHE A 188 -14.04 2.86 -16.57
C PHE A 188 -14.55 3.63 -15.35
N ARG A 189 -15.87 3.59 -15.15
CA ARG A 189 -16.54 4.03 -13.93
C ARG A 189 -17.46 2.91 -13.47
N GLY A 190 -17.36 2.52 -12.20
CA GLY A 190 -18.33 1.59 -11.66
C GLY A 190 -18.46 1.67 -10.16
N GLY A 191 -19.43 0.96 -9.60
CA GLY A 191 -19.68 1.03 -8.17
C GLY A 191 -21.03 0.48 -7.74
N ASP A 192 -21.30 0.67 -6.44
CA ASP A 192 -22.53 0.23 -5.76
C ASP A 192 -22.73 -1.33 -5.76
N GLY A 193 -21.65 -2.08 -6.00
CA GLY A 193 -21.51 -3.54 -5.91
C GLY A 193 -20.05 -3.97 -6.16
N ASP A 194 -19.71 -5.27 -6.11
CA ASP A 194 -18.33 -5.74 -6.28
C ASP A 194 -17.79 -5.39 -7.68
N VAL A 195 -16.63 -4.74 -7.77
CA VAL A 195 -15.94 -4.52 -9.05
C VAL A 195 -14.71 -5.41 -9.14
N LYS A 196 -14.66 -6.30 -10.14
CA LYS A 196 -13.54 -7.22 -10.40
C LYS A 196 -12.97 -6.96 -11.78
N MET A 197 -11.76 -6.41 -11.83
CA MET A 197 -11.07 -6.06 -13.08
C MET A 197 -9.77 -6.84 -13.25
N THR A 198 -9.61 -7.50 -14.39
CA THR A 198 -8.39 -8.24 -14.77
C THR A 198 -7.86 -7.78 -16.12
N LEU A 199 -6.61 -7.34 -16.15
CA LEU A 199 -5.88 -6.94 -17.35
C LEU A 199 -4.81 -7.99 -17.67
N ASN A 200 -5.01 -8.74 -18.74
CA ASN A 200 -4.12 -9.83 -19.16
C ASN A 200 -3.08 -9.33 -20.16
N GLY A 201 -1.84 -9.76 -19.98
CA GLY A 201 -0.68 -9.35 -20.79
C GLY A 201 -0.63 -7.84 -20.97
N SER A 202 -0.70 -7.38 -22.21
CA SER A 202 -0.67 -5.98 -22.63
C SER A 202 -2.02 -5.24 -22.57
N GLY A 203 -3.10 -5.91 -22.14
CA GLY A 203 -4.40 -5.28 -21.93
C GLY A 203 -4.30 -4.13 -20.94
N ARG A 204 -4.97 -3.00 -21.21
CA ARG A 204 -4.79 -1.77 -20.42
C ARG A 204 -6.08 -1.02 -20.15
N VAL A 205 -6.07 -0.28 -19.05
CA VAL A 205 -7.09 0.71 -18.70
C VAL A 205 -6.39 2.03 -18.44
N GLU A 206 -6.84 3.13 -19.07
CA GLU A 206 -6.23 4.44 -18.78
C GLU A 206 -6.70 4.95 -17.42
N THR A 207 -8.02 4.98 -17.17
CA THR A 207 -8.60 5.39 -15.89
C THR A 207 -9.60 4.35 -15.40
N ALA A 208 -9.43 3.86 -14.16
CA ALA A 208 -10.43 3.10 -13.42
C ALA A 208 -10.88 3.91 -12.19
N ALA A 209 -12.17 4.25 -12.12
CA ALA A 209 -12.76 4.96 -10.99
C ALA A 209 -13.90 4.13 -10.40
N VAL A 210 -13.79 3.78 -9.11
CA VAL A 210 -14.75 2.91 -8.41
C VAL A 210 -15.37 3.61 -7.21
N PHE A 211 -16.66 3.42 -6.96
CA PHE A 211 -17.41 4.11 -5.91
C PHE A 211 -18.22 3.14 -5.05
N ASN A 212 -18.22 3.32 -3.72
CA ASN A 212 -19.09 2.60 -2.78
C ASN A 212 -19.07 1.07 -2.99
N SER A 213 -17.89 0.45 -3.02
CA SER A 213 -17.72 -0.89 -3.58
C SER A 213 -16.50 -1.61 -3.00
N ASP A 214 -16.49 -2.94 -3.05
CA ASP A 214 -15.28 -3.75 -2.94
C ASP A 214 -14.60 -3.86 -4.31
N PHE A 215 -13.37 -3.35 -4.41
CA PHE A 215 -12.64 -3.28 -5.69
C PHE A 215 -11.45 -4.24 -5.73
N THR A 216 -11.53 -5.23 -6.62
CA THR A 216 -10.39 -6.07 -6.98
C THR A 216 -9.84 -5.66 -8.33
N PHE A 217 -8.56 -5.32 -8.38
CA PHE A 217 -7.85 -4.97 -9.62
C PHE A 217 -6.60 -5.82 -9.77
N LYS A 218 -6.41 -6.41 -10.95
CA LYS A 218 -5.19 -7.13 -11.28
C LYS A 218 -4.71 -6.75 -12.67
N SER A 219 -3.48 -6.27 -12.80
CA SER A 219 -2.80 -6.09 -14.09
C SER A 219 -1.58 -7.00 -14.24
N ALA A 220 -1.28 -7.34 -15.49
CA ALA A 220 -0.03 -8.01 -15.89
C ALA A 220 0.98 -6.97 -16.42
N ASP A 221 1.15 -6.85 -17.74
CA ASP A 221 2.16 -5.99 -18.36
C ASP A 221 1.58 -4.65 -18.86
N GLY A 222 0.26 -4.51 -18.85
CA GLY A 222 -0.42 -3.27 -19.21
C GLY A 222 -0.21 -2.16 -18.19
N TRP A 223 0.20 -0.98 -18.68
CA TRP A 223 0.26 0.25 -17.89
C TRP A 223 -1.14 0.79 -17.62
N THR A 224 -1.40 1.19 -16.37
CA THR A 224 -2.61 1.93 -15.98
C THR A 224 -2.27 3.34 -15.56
N ARG A 225 -2.91 4.37 -16.15
CA ARG A 225 -2.60 5.76 -15.79
C ARG A 225 -3.11 6.07 -14.39
N THR A 226 -4.37 5.76 -14.09
CA THR A 226 -4.96 6.04 -12.77
C THR A 226 -5.89 4.91 -12.32
N ILE A 227 -5.67 4.44 -11.09
CA ILE A 227 -6.59 3.59 -10.34
C ILE A 227 -7.13 4.47 -9.21
N SER A 228 -8.44 4.60 -9.10
CA SER A 228 -9.02 5.46 -8.07
C SER A 228 -10.31 4.90 -7.50
N GLY A 229 -10.61 5.27 -6.26
CA GLY A 229 -11.93 5.04 -5.72
C GLY A 229 -12.31 5.93 -4.55
N HIS A 230 -13.60 5.98 -4.26
CA HIS A 230 -14.18 6.71 -3.15
C HIS A 230 -15.13 5.81 -2.36
N ASN A 231 -14.94 5.70 -1.04
CA ASN A 231 -15.63 4.74 -0.18
C ASN A 231 -15.46 3.30 -0.69
N VAL A 232 -14.21 2.89 -0.91
CA VAL A 232 -13.86 1.60 -1.51
C VAL A 232 -12.85 0.85 -0.66
N ALA A 233 -13.14 -0.40 -0.32
CA ALA A 233 -12.12 -1.35 0.13
C ALA A 233 -11.46 -1.98 -1.10
N SER A 234 -10.14 -2.18 -1.09
CA SER A 234 -9.42 -2.58 -2.30
C SER A 234 -8.39 -3.70 -2.13
N ASP A 235 -8.32 -4.59 -3.12
CA ASP A 235 -7.23 -5.56 -3.33
C ASP A 235 -6.65 -5.32 -4.74
N ILE A 236 -5.50 -4.64 -4.78
CA ILE A 236 -4.86 -4.13 -6.00
C ILE A 236 -3.54 -4.87 -6.23
N ILE A 237 -3.42 -5.51 -7.38
CA ILE A 237 -2.17 -6.09 -7.86
C ILE A 237 -1.78 -5.38 -9.15
N VAL A 238 -0.72 -4.58 -9.09
CA VAL A 238 -0.10 -3.97 -10.27
C VAL A 238 1.00 -4.89 -10.75
N GLY A 239 0.90 -5.39 -11.98
CA GLY A 239 1.94 -6.21 -12.59
C GLY A 239 3.13 -5.40 -13.09
N ALA A 240 4.02 -6.03 -13.87
CA ALA A 240 5.28 -5.43 -14.32
C ALA A 240 5.07 -4.16 -15.18
N GLY A 241 3.88 -4.00 -15.78
CA GLY A 241 3.52 -2.82 -16.54
C GLY A 241 3.63 -1.54 -15.72
N GLY A 242 3.22 -1.56 -14.45
CA GLY A 242 3.22 -0.38 -13.58
C GLY A 242 1.95 0.46 -13.65
N ALA A 243 1.91 1.52 -12.84
CA ALA A 243 0.81 2.47 -12.81
C ALA A 243 1.26 3.91 -12.55
N GLY A 244 0.50 4.89 -13.03
CA GLY A 244 0.78 6.31 -12.81
C GLY A 244 0.45 6.71 -11.38
N ALA A 245 -0.82 6.58 -11.00
CA ALA A 245 -1.29 6.90 -9.66
C ALA A 245 -2.35 5.90 -9.18
N ILE A 246 -2.32 5.62 -7.87
CA ILE A 246 -3.37 4.92 -7.14
C ILE A 246 -3.89 5.89 -6.08
N LYS A 247 -5.18 6.24 -6.12
CA LYS A 247 -5.76 7.22 -5.20
C LYS A 247 -7.08 6.72 -4.60
N PHE A 248 -7.14 6.59 -3.28
CA PHE A 248 -8.37 6.25 -2.58
C PHE A 248 -8.74 7.37 -1.60
N THR A 249 -10.02 7.71 -1.58
CA THR A 249 -10.62 8.62 -0.60
C THR A 249 -11.82 7.94 0.04
N ALA A 250 -12.25 8.40 1.21
CA ALA A 250 -13.43 7.83 1.86
C ALA A 250 -13.99 8.80 2.88
N ASP A 251 -15.29 8.67 3.16
CA ASP A 251 -15.95 9.30 4.30
C ASP A 251 -15.93 8.39 5.54
N THR A 252 -15.55 7.12 5.36
CA THR A 252 -15.55 6.05 6.37
C THR A 252 -14.32 5.18 6.23
N GLN A 253 -13.87 4.56 7.32
CA GLN A 253 -12.71 3.68 7.32
C GLN A 253 -12.79 2.59 6.23
N GLN A 254 -11.79 2.59 5.34
CA GLN A 254 -11.57 1.56 4.33
C GLN A 254 -10.28 0.77 4.58
N ALA A 255 -10.19 -0.41 3.95
CA ALA A 255 -8.99 -1.22 3.97
C ALA A 255 -8.44 -1.40 2.55
N HIS A 256 -7.14 -1.21 2.41
CA HIS A 256 -6.44 -1.31 1.13
C HIS A 256 -5.32 -2.33 1.23
N LYS A 257 -5.26 -3.24 0.26
CA LYS A 257 -4.17 -4.19 0.09
C LYS A 257 -3.59 -3.99 -1.30
N MET A 258 -2.30 -3.75 -1.38
CA MET A 258 -1.62 -3.40 -2.63
C MET A 258 -0.33 -4.19 -2.80
N VAL A 259 -0.14 -4.80 -3.98
CA VAL A 259 1.11 -5.45 -4.39
C VAL A 259 1.58 -4.86 -5.71
N LEU A 260 2.74 -4.20 -5.70
CA LEU A 260 3.26 -3.42 -6.82
C LEU A 260 4.47 -4.11 -7.43
N ASN A 261 4.27 -4.87 -8.50
CA ASN A 261 5.35 -5.58 -9.19
C ASN A 261 6.06 -4.72 -10.23
N GLY A 262 5.36 -3.74 -10.80
CA GLY A 262 5.93 -2.68 -11.63
C GLY A 262 6.08 -1.36 -10.87
N TYR A 263 6.67 -0.37 -11.52
CA TYR A 263 6.83 0.97 -10.95
C TYR A 263 5.46 1.65 -10.77
N VAL A 264 5.23 2.26 -9.62
CA VAL A 264 4.05 3.10 -9.37
C VAL A 264 4.48 4.53 -9.07
N GLY A 265 3.95 5.52 -9.81
CA GLY A 265 4.31 6.92 -9.60
C GLY A 265 3.94 7.40 -8.19
N THR A 266 2.68 7.28 -7.82
CA THR A 266 2.20 7.71 -6.50
C THR A 266 1.09 6.81 -5.98
N ILE A 267 1.12 6.52 -4.68
CA ILE A 267 -0.03 6.00 -3.92
C ILE A 267 -0.45 7.08 -2.94
N ASP A 268 -1.75 7.37 -2.94
CA ASP A 268 -2.37 8.36 -2.07
C ASP A 268 -3.65 7.78 -1.48
N THR A 269 -3.60 7.40 -0.20
CA THR A 269 -4.78 7.05 0.62
C THR A 269 -4.97 8.07 1.73
N THR A 270 -4.43 9.29 1.54
CA THR A 270 -4.70 10.39 2.46
C THR A 270 -6.10 10.93 2.18
N ASP A 271 -6.92 11.01 3.23
CA ASP A 271 -8.22 11.68 3.15
C ASP A 271 -8.14 13.12 3.69
N ASN A 272 -9.26 13.84 3.61
CA ASN A 272 -9.39 15.20 4.10
C ASN A 272 -9.05 15.28 5.60
N PRO A 273 -8.05 16.09 6.00
CA PRO A 273 -7.53 16.17 7.37
C PRO A 273 -8.54 16.70 8.41
N THR A 274 -9.78 17.02 8.01
CA THR A 274 -10.81 17.57 8.89
C THR A 274 -11.73 16.52 9.52
N ASN A 275 -11.67 15.26 9.09
CA ASN A 275 -12.48 14.17 9.62
C ASN A 275 -11.63 13.16 10.39
N GLY A 276 -11.44 13.38 11.70
CA GLY A 276 -10.68 12.48 12.60
C GLY A 276 -11.32 11.10 12.85
N LEU A 277 -12.23 10.64 11.98
CA LEU A 277 -12.90 9.34 12.03
C LEU A 277 -12.52 8.42 10.84
N ASP A 278 -11.70 8.88 9.89
CA ASP A 278 -11.23 8.05 8.77
C ASP A 278 -9.80 7.52 8.99
N ASP A 279 -9.72 6.24 9.33
CA ASP A 279 -8.50 5.47 9.65
C ASP A 279 -8.23 4.48 8.50
N GLN A 280 -8.07 4.97 7.27
CA GLN A 280 -7.82 4.13 6.09
C GLN A 280 -6.56 3.30 6.30
N ARG A 281 -6.71 1.99 6.47
CA ARG A 281 -5.56 1.10 6.67
C ARG A 281 -5.05 0.58 5.33
N ALA A 282 -3.76 0.74 5.07
CA ALA A 282 -3.09 0.31 3.86
C ALA A 282 -1.99 -0.71 4.17
N ASN A 283 -2.06 -1.85 3.48
CA ASN A 283 -1.00 -2.86 3.44
C ASN A 283 -0.37 -2.87 2.05
N VAL A 284 0.81 -2.29 1.93
CA VAL A 284 1.49 -2.04 0.65
C VAL A 284 2.79 -2.82 0.57
N THR A 285 2.88 -3.71 -0.42
CA THR A 285 4.13 -4.39 -0.80
C THR A 285 4.66 -3.85 -2.12
N VAL A 286 5.87 -3.29 -2.11
CA VAL A 286 6.50 -2.65 -3.28
C VAL A 286 7.68 -3.48 -3.77
N ASN A 287 7.53 -4.13 -4.93
CA ASN A 287 8.60 -4.88 -5.60
C ASN A 287 9.25 -4.07 -6.74
N GLY A 288 8.45 -3.31 -7.52
CA GLY A 288 8.87 -2.60 -8.73
C GLY A 288 9.32 -1.14 -8.53
N GLY A 289 9.40 -0.68 -7.29
CA GLY A 289 9.70 0.71 -6.93
C GLY A 289 8.47 1.61 -6.93
N ALA A 290 8.59 2.78 -6.30
CA ALA A 290 7.55 3.79 -6.29
C ALA A 290 8.11 5.20 -6.15
N GLY A 291 7.44 6.20 -6.71
CA GLY A 291 7.81 7.60 -6.51
C GLY A 291 7.48 8.07 -5.09
N GLY A 292 6.27 7.80 -4.62
CA GLY A 292 5.87 8.11 -3.24
C GLY A 292 4.67 7.30 -2.78
N LEU A 293 4.68 6.94 -1.50
CA LEU A 293 3.57 6.37 -0.75
C LEU A 293 3.11 7.42 0.27
N TYR A 294 1.89 7.90 0.13
CA TYR A 294 1.24 8.84 1.04
C TYR A 294 0.00 8.14 1.58
N LEU A 295 0.11 7.61 2.79
CA LEU A 295 -0.92 6.81 3.43
C LEU A 295 -1.55 7.64 4.56
N GLY A 296 -2.82 7.38 4.84
CA GLY A 296 -3.63 8.14 5.78
C GLY A 296 -3.38 7.69 7.23
N ASN A 297 -4.17 8.18 8.19
CA ASN A 297 -3.94 7.94 9.62
C ASN A 297 -4.17 6.49 10.10
N GLY A 298 -4.38 5.54 9.17
CA GLY A 298 -4.55 4.12 9.41
C GLY A 298 -3.34 3.48 10.05
N ASN A 299 -3.52 2.41 10.84
CA ASN A 299 -2.37 1.52 11.14
C ASN A 299 -1.91 0.82 9.85
N ASP A 300 -0.84 1.32 9.25
CA ASP A 300 -0.34 0.94 7.95
C ASP A 300 0.81 -0.05 8.03
N VAL A 301 0.95 -0.83 6.96
CA VAL A 301 2.07 -1.76 6.79
C VAL A 301 2.69 -1.56 5.42
N VAL A 302 3.93 -1.10 5.41
CA VAL A 302 4.71 -0.91 4.18
C VAL A 302 5.88 -1.88 4.16
N GLN A 303 6.04 -2.60 3.06
CA GLN A 303 7.21 -3.43 2.81
C GLN A 303 7.78 -3.15 1.42
N THR A 304 9.01 -2.64 1.35
CA THR A 304 9.71 -2.38 0.09
C THR A 304 10.75 -3.45 -0.23
N GLY A 305 11.00 -3.65 -1.53
CA GLY A 305 11.86 -4.70 -2.07
C GLY A 305 13.27 -4.22 -2.41
N ALA A 306 13.78 -4.68 -3.55
CA ALA A 306 15.14 -4.38 -4.01
C ALA A 306 15.24 -3.12 -4.89
N VAL A 307 14.10 -2.49 -5.19
CA VAL A 307 14.03 -1.26 -6.00
C VAL A 307 13.74 -0.09 -5.06
N PHE A 308 14.38 1.04 -5.35
CA PHE A 308 14.26 2.27 -4.57
C PHE A 308 12.82 2.78 -4.54
N VAL A 309 12.42 3.32 -3.39
CA VAL A 309 11.18 4.07 -3.20
C VAL A 309 11.54 5.50 -2.83
N GLY A 310 10.93 6.51 -3.43
CA GLY A 310 11.24 7.90 -3.08
C GLY A 310 10.81 8.21 -1.64
N VAL A 311 9.50 8.38 -1.45
CA VAL A 311 8.92 8.77 -0.15
C VAL A 311 8.03 7.66 0.40
N ILE A 312 8.09 7.44 1.70
CA ILE A 312 7.12 6.66 2.47
C ILE A 312 6.61 7.56 3.59
N ALA A 313 5.34 7.96 3.53
CA ALA A 313 4.70 8.80 4.52
C ALA A 313 3.38 8.15 4.98
N THR A 314 3.21 7.91 6.28
CA THR A 314 2.00 7.26 6.84
C THR A 314 1.16 8.17 7.73
N THR A 315 1.57 9.42 7.98
CA THR A 315 0.81 10.50 8.66
C THR A 315 0.38 10.25 10.12
N GLY A 316 -0.21 9.11 10.46
CA GLY A 316 -0.47 8.69 11.82
C GLY A 316 -1.00 7.26 11.87
N GLY A 317 -1.33 6.78 13.07
CA GLY A 317 -1.57 5.35 13.31
C GLY A 317 -0.31 4.69 13.88
N ASN A 318 -0.39 3.42 14.29
CA ASN A 318 0.79 2.65 14.72
C ASN A 318 1.30 1.84 13.54
N ASP A 319 2.26 2.40 12.83
CA ASP A 319 2.67 1.94 11.53
C ASP A 319 3.86 0.99 11.58
N ILE A 320 3.98 0.18 10.53
CA ILE A 320 5.13 -0.67 10.35
C ILE A 320 5.72 -0.48 8.95
N VAL A 321 6.86 0.19 8.88
CA VAL A 321 7.62 0.42 7.65
C VAL A 321 8.85 -0.49 7.62
N ARG A 322 8.94 -1.35 6.61
CA ARG A 322 10.10 -2.21 6.34
C ARG A 322 10.74 -1.83 5.02
N VAL A 323 11.80 -1.05 5.09
CA VAL A 323 12.59 -0.66 3.92
C VAL A 323 13.51 -1.81 3.52
N GLY A 324 13.38 -2.23 2.27
CA GLY A 324 14.15 -3.31 1.66
C GLY A 324 15.59 -2.93 1.31
N THR A 325 16.19 -3.72 0.43
CA THR A 325 17.57 -3.48 -0.03
C THR A 325 17.66 -2.38 -1.09
N GLY A 326 16.53 -1.95 -1.65
CA GLY A 326 16.47 -0.83 -2.59
C GLY A 326 16.65 0.55 -1.94
N GLY A 327 16.41 0.65 -0.63
CA GLY A 327 16.49 1.91 0.12
C GLY A 327 15.29 2.84 -0.10
N SER A 328 15.32 3.99 0.59
CA SER A 328 14.34 5.06 0.44
C SER A 328 14.97 6.44 0.63
N GLU A 329 14.41 7.50 0.06
CA GLU A 329 14.86 8.86 0.40
C GLU A 329 14.36 9.25 1.80
N LEU A 330 13.05 9.13 1.99
CA LEU A 330 12.37 9.57 3.21
C LEU A 330 11.43 8.49 3.74
N VAL A 331 11.47 8.27 5.05
CA VAL A 331 10.42 7.61 5.83
C VAL A 331 9.89 8.61 6.87
N SER A 332 8.58 8.86 6.87
CA SER A 332 7.91 9.77 7.80
C SER A 332 6.61 9.15 8.33
N THR A 333 6.58 8.72 9.60
CA THR A 333 5.38 8.04 10.14
C THR A 333 4.44 8.95 10.94
N ALA A 334 4.98 10.03 11.50
CA ALA A 334 4.24 11.10 12.17
C ALA A 334 3.54 10.68 13.48
N GLY A 335 2.21 10.54 13.56
CA GLY A 335 1.56 10.35 14.88
C GLY A 335 1.28 8.89 15.22
N GLY A 336 1.89 8.32 16.26
CA GLY A 336 1.55 7.00 16.79
C GLY A 336 2.77 6.24 17.31
N ASN A 337 2.63 4.95 17.65
CA ASN A 337 3.77 4.15 18.12
C ASN A 337 4.31 3.28 16.99
N ASP A 338 5.23 3.85 16.23
CA ASP A 338 5.65 3.35 14.94
C ASP A 338 6.86 2.43 15.01
N LYS A 339 7.00 1.62 13.95
CA LYS A 339 8.16 0.74 13.78
C LYS A 339 8.76 0.88 12.40
N VAL A 340 9.97 1.39 12.35
CA VAL A 340 10.75 1.51 11.11
C VAL A 340 11.90 0.51 11.12
N PHE A 341 12.04 -0.27 10.05
CA PHE A 341 13.15 -1.20 9.85
C PHE A 341 13.85 -0.90 8.55
N THR A 342 15.17 -0.74 8.56
CA THR A 342 15.97 -0.64 7.34
C THR A 342 16.83 -1.89 7.11
N LYS A 343 17.22 -2.13 5.86
CA LYS A 343 18.15 -3.22 5.47
C LYS A 343 19.45 -2.64 4.92
N ALA A 344 19.96 -3.19 3.82
CA ALA A 344 21.24 -2.78 3.22
C ALA A 344 21.13 -1.53 2.32
N GLY A 345 19.91 -1.15 1.91
CA GLY A 345 19.71 0.01 1.02
C GLY A 345 19.75 1.37 1.72
N GLY A 346 19.66 1.38 3.06
CA GLY A 346 19.64 2.62 3.85
C GLY A 346 18.38 3.48 3.65
N VAL A 347 18.31 4.59 4.37
CA VAL A 347 17.29 5.65 4.19
C VAL A 347 17.96 7.00 4.41
N SER A 348 17.78 8.00 3.56
CA SER A 348 18.41 9.31 3.81
C SER A 348 17.87 9.94 5.11
N THR A 349 16.55 10.02 5.29
CA THR A 349 15.94 10.52 6.53
C THR A 349 14.82 9.64 7.04
N ILE A 350 14.85 9.34 8.34
CA ILE A 350 13.76 8.72 9.09
C ILE A 350 13.23 9.75 10.10
N GLY A 351 11.94 10.06 10.02
CA GLY A 351 11.20 10.85 10.99
C GLY A 351 10.04 10.02 11.54
N THR A 352 9.94 9.81 12.85
CA THR A 352 8.81 9.03 13.41
C THR A 352 7.72 9.88 14.04
N GLY A 353 8.03 10.99 14.71
CA GLY A 353 7.06 12.04 15.04
C GLY A 353 6.59 12.02 16.49
N GLU A 354 5.29 11.95 16.75
CA GLU A 354 4.73 11.86 18.10
C GLU A 354 4.48 10.40 18.46
N GLY A 355 4.84 9.97 19.67
CA GLY A 355 4.51 8.64 20.20
C GLY A 355 5.75 7.87 20.64
N THR A 356 5.59 6.61 21.05
CA THR A 356 6.72 5.77 21.51
C THR A 356 7.19 4.88 20.36
N ASP A 357 8.18 5.36 19.63
CA ASP A 357 8.62 4.80 18.37
C ASP A 357 9.80 3.86 18.49
N LYS A 358 9.94 3.01 17.47
CA LYS A 358 11.07 2.07 17.37
C LYS A 358 11.69 2.08 15.99
N VAL A 359 12.93 2.53 15.92
CA VAL A 359 13.73 2.55 14.70
C VAL A 359 14.81 1.47 14.77
N TYR A 360 14.80 0.53 13.83
CA TYR A 360 15.78 -0.54 13.71
C TYR A 360 16.61 -0.37 12.45
N LEU A 361 17.83 0.16 12.60
CA LEU A 361 18.73 0.36 11.47
C LEU A 361 19.36 -0.97 11.02
N GLY A 362 19.35 -1.19 9.71
CA GLY A 362 20.11 -2.23 9.03
C GLY A 362 21.54 -1.77 8.72
N VAL A 363 22.28 -2.61 7.98
CA VAL A 363 23.68 -2.34 7.61
C VAL A 363 23.85 -1.16 6.63
N GLY A 364 22.78 -0.76 5.94
CA GLY A 364 22.75 0.44 5.11
C GLY A 364 22.45 1.72 5.91
N GLY A 365 22.11 1.60 7.20
CA GLY A 365 21.93 2.73 8.10
C GLY A 365 20.80 3.68 7.72
N ALA A 366 20.98 4.93 8.14
CA ALA A 366 20.29 6.11 7.66
C ALA A 366 21.23 7.32 7.77
N ASP A 367 21.04 8.40 7.01
CA ASP A 367 21.86 9.60 7.22
C ASP A 367 21.37 10.36 8.47
N ILE A 368 20.05 10.46 8.62
CA ILE A 368 19.42 11.12 9.76
C ILE A 368 18.26 10.30 10.31
N VAL A 369 18.19 10.18 11.64
CA VAL A 369 17.05 9.66 12.41
C VAL A 369 16.56 10.74 13.36
N ARG A 370 15.28 11.06 13.32
CA ARG A 370 14.59 11.95 14.27
C ARG A 370 13.35 11.24 14.78
N THR A 371 13.27 10.97 16.09
CA THR A 371 12.12 10.23 16.61
C THR A 371 11.03 11.14 17.16
N GLY A 372 11.35 12.30 17.72
CA GLY A 372 10.39 13.39 17.95
C GLY A 372 9.91 13.45 19.40
N GLU A 373 8.61 13.43 19.63
CA GLU A 373 8.04 13.42 20.98
C GLU A 373 7.77 11.98 21.44
N GLY A 374 8.14 11.64 22.67
CA GLY A 374 7.84 10.36 23.28
C GLY A 374 9.09 9.67 23.82
N ASN A 375 8.97 8.40 24.20
CA ASN A 375 10.08 7.65 24.78
C ASN A 375 10.57 6.62 23.76
N ASP A 376 11.48 7.02 22.90
CA ASP A 376 11.79 6.29 21.69
C ASP A 376 12.94 5.30 21.87
N LEU A 377 12.97 4.30 21.00
CA LEU A 377 14.04 3.31 20.93
C LEU A 377 14.66 3.28 19.54
N ILE A 378 15.92 3.71 19.46
CA ILE A 378 16.75 3.57 18.26
C ILE A 378 17.70 2.40 18.46
N VAL A 379 17.54 1.36 17.66
CA VAL A 379 18.42 0.18 17.65
C VAL A 379 19.32 0.22 16.42
N VAL A 380 20.62 0.33 16.67
CA VAL A 380 21.64 0.37 15.63
C VAL A 380 22.38 -0.97 15.53
N ARG A 381 23.06 -1.20 14.41
CA ARG A 381 23.92 -2.38 14.20
C ARG A 381 25.27 -1.94 13.68
N GLU A 382 26.23 -2.87 13.67
CA GLU A 382 27.50 -2.64 13.00
C GLU A 382 27.29 -2.32 11.52
N MET A 383 27.81 -1.17 11.10
CA MET A 383 27.79 -0.70 9.73
C MET A 383 29.22 -0.60 9.18
N ALA A 384 29.36 -0.45 7.87
CA ALA A 384 30.67 -0.09 7.32
C ALA A 384 31.10 1.28 7.86
N GLY A 385 32.39 1.49 8.10
CA GLY A 385 32.93 2.72 8.67
C GLY A 385 32.76 3.99 7.83
N THR A 386 32.18 3.89 6.64
CA THR A 386 31.75 5.02 5.80
C THR A 386 30.34 5.49 6.11
N ASN A 387 29.54 4.72 6.86
CA ASN A 387 28.19 5.13 7.24
C ASN A 387 28.26 6.05 8.44
N ILE A 388 27.59 7.19 8.31
CA ILE A 388 27.52 8.26 9.28
C ILE A 388 26.05 8.53 9.54
N VAL A 389 25.63 8.46 10.80
CA VAL A 389 24.23 8.60 11.20
C VAL A 389 24.13 9.72 12.24
N SER A 390 23.29 10.73 11.95
CA SER A 390 22.88 11.73 12.93
C SER A 390 21.57 11.29 13.57
N ILE A 391 21.57 11.09 14.89
CA ILE A 391 20.42 10.62 15.66
C ILE A 391 19.93 11.75 16.55
N HIS A 392 18.62 11.98 16.55
CA HIS A 392 17.96 12.87 17.49
C HIS A 392 16.76 12.16 18.11
N GLY A 393 16.78 11.96 19.42
CA GLY A 393 15.63 11.39 20.15
C GLY A 393 14.51 12.41 20.19
N GLY A 394 14.77 13.56 20.78
CA GLY A 394 13.87 14.70 20.76
C GLY A 394 13.41 15.05 22.16
N SER A 395 12.11 15.03 22.42
CA SER A 395 11.56 15.26 23.76
C SER A 395 11.00 13.98 24.34
N GLY A 396 11.31 13.72 25.61
CA GLY A 396 10.89 12.52 26.31
C GLY A 396 12.12 11.84 26.89
N VAL A 397 12.09 10.51 26.98
CA VAL A 397 13.19 9.71 27.53
C VAL A 397 13.56 8.64 26.51
N ASP A 398 14.59 8.95 25.73
CA ASP A 398 14.97 8.22 24.54
C ASP A 398 16.13 7.27 24.81
N THR A 399 16.19 6.19 24.03
CA THR A 399 17.20 5.13 24.20
C THR A 399 17.90 4.81 22.89
N LEU A 400 19.23 4.92 22.89
CA LEU A 400 20.09 4.38 21.84
C LEU A 400 20.63 3.00 22.24
N SER A 401 20.37 2.00 21.41
CA SER A 401 20.71 0.61 21.69
C SER A 401 21.67 0.02 20.67
N PHE A 402 22.83 -0.41 21.18
CA PHE A 402 23.87 -1.18 20.49
C PHE A 402 23.74 -2.68 20.72
N LYS A 403 22.64 -3.15 21.33
CA LYS A 403 22.38 -4.57 21.63
C LYS A 403 22.72 -5.58 20.52
N PRO A 404 22.55 -5.28 19.22
CA PRO A 404 22.94 -6.18 18.13
C PRO A 404 24.45 -6.22 17.80
N PHE A 405 25.28 -5.36 18.38
CA PHE A 405 26.71 -5.28 18.11
C PHE A 405 27.42 -6.58 18.53
N LYS A 406 28.46 -6.96 17.78
CA LYS A 406 29.30 -8.13 18.06
C LYS A 406 30.70 -7.72 18.51
N SER A 407 31.05 -6.47 18.27
CA SER A 407 32.25 -5.75 18.72
C SER A 407 31.94 -5.01 20.01
N ALA A 408 32.98 -4.67 20.76
CA ALA A 408 32.89 -3.76 21.90
C ALA A 408 32.38 -2.38 21.44
N VAL A 409 31.60 -1.75 22.30
CA VAL A 409 30.96 -0.45 22.12
C VAL A 409 31.62 0.55 23.06
N THR A 410 32.20 1.62 22.52
CA THR A 410 32.64 2.79 23.27
C THR A 410 31.80 3.98 22.83
N PHE A 411 30.96 4.52 23.72
CA PHE A 411 30.03 5.60 23.37
C PHE A 411 29.72 6.51 24.57
N SER A 412 29.67 7.82 24.33
CA SER A 412 29.47 8.84 25.36
C SER A 412 28.34 9.81 24.96
N LEU A 413 27.43 10.11 25.88
CA LEU A 413 26.41 11.17 25.70
C LEU A 413 26.97 12.57 26.03
N ASP A 414 28.10 12.66 26.74
CA ASP A 414 28.75 13.92 27.12
C ASP A 414 29.52 14.63 25.97
N VAL A 415 29.48 14.08 24.76
CA VAL A 415 30.09 14.69 23.55
C VAL A 415 29.05 15.10 22.52
N PHE A 416 27.97 15.73 23.00
CA PHE A 416 26.78 16.15 22.26
C PHE A 416 27.06 16.59 20.80
N GLY A 417 26.36 15.95 19.86
CA GLY A 417 26.42 16.27 18.44
C GLY A 417 27.73 15.94 17.72
N GLN A 418 28.74 15.37 18.41
CA GLN A 418 29.97 14.92 17.78
C GLN A 418 29.82 13.48 17.26
N TYR A 419 30.38 13.22 16.08
CA TYR A 419 30.44 11.88 15.53
C TYR A 419 31.47 11.04 16.28
N GLN A 420 31.02 9.92 16.83
CA GLN A 420 31.83 8.98 17.58
C GLN A 420 31.99 7.67 16.81
N ASN A 421 33.18 7.06 16.88
CA ASN A 421 33.39 5.70 16.43
C ASN A 421 33.12 4.72 17.57
N VAL A 422 32.13 3.86 17.36
CA VAL A 422 31.61 2.94 18.37
C VAL A 422 32.57 1.81 18.71
N SER A 423 33.53 1.47 17.86
CA SER A 423 34.42 0.30 18.07
C SER A 423 35.87 0.66 18.35
N GLY A 424 36.14 1.92 18.70
CA GLY A 424 37.45 2.41 19.10
C GLY A 424 37.78 2.11 20.56
N ALA A 425 39.07 2.08 20.91
CA ALA A 425 39.48 2.09 22.32
C ALA A 425 39.11 3.42 23.04
N ALA A 426 38.81 4.45 22.26
CA ALA A 426 38.23 5.73 22.66
C ALA A 426 37.23 6.17 21.58
N PRO A 427 36.26 7.06 21.88
CA PRO A 427 35.27 7.56 20.90
C PRO A 427 35.88 8.19 19.63
N THR A 428 37.15 8.58 19.68
CA THR A 428 37.90 9.25 18.60
C THR A 428 38.85 8.32 17.80
N ASP A 429 38.97 7.05 18.17
CA ASP A 429 39.85 6.08 17.49
C ASP A 429 39.25 5.68 16.13
N LEU A 430 40.06 5.63 15.06
CA LEU A 430 39.59 5.63 13.66
C LEU A 430 39.58 4.25 12.98
N THR A 431 40.01 3.14 13.62
CA THR A 431 40.17 1.86 12.87
C THR A 431 39.89 0.56 13.63
N PRO A 432 39.10 -0.39 13.05
CA PRO A 432 38.12 -0.24 11.98
C PRO A 432 36.76 0.20 12.54
N ALA A 433 36.21 1.31 12.04
CA ALA A 433 34.92 1.83 12.50
C ALA A 433 33.74 0.91 12.15
N LYS A 434 32.81 0.77 13.09
CA LYS A 434 31.55 0.00 12.95
C LYS A 434 30.32 0.89 12.73
N GLY A 435 30.54 1.98 12.01
CA GLY A 435 29.60 3.09 11.86
C GLY A 435 30.03 4.29 12.72
N TRP A 436 29.60 5.48 12.29
CA TRP A 436 29.77 6.73 13.02
C TRP A 436 28.41 7.26 13.43
N PHE A 437 28.26 7.62 14.70
CA PHE A 437 26.99 8.11 15.23
C PHE A 437 27.24 9.42 15.97
N ALA A 438 26.44 10.43 15.66
CA ALA A 438 26.27 11.62 16.48
C ALA A 438 24.87 11.54 17.09
N GLU A 439 24.74 11.87 18.36
CA GLU A 439 23.46 11.89 19.05
C GLU A 439 23.11 13.31 19.52
N GLY A 440 21.82 13.54 19.75
CA GLY A 440 21.33 14.63 20.58
C GLY A 440 19.93 14.34 21.11
N GLY A 441 19.70 14.63 22.39
CA GLY A 441 18.44 14.31 23.07
C GLY A 441 18.25 12.80 23.20
N ILE A 442 19.29 12.11 23.67
CA ILE A 442 19.25 10.70 24.07
C ILE A 442 19.66 10.64 25.53
N GLU A 443 18.83 10.06 26.38
CA GLU A 443 19.09 9.98 27.83
C GLU A 443 19.62 8.61 28.24
N ASN A 444 19.46 7.57 27.41
CA ASN A 444 19.76 6.19 27.80
C ASN A 444 20.56 5.43 26.76
N LEU A 445 21.47 4.57 27.25
CA LEU A 445 22.29 3.69 26.43
C LEU A 445 22.10 2.22 26.81
N ILE A 446 22.09 1.37 25.79
CA ILE A 446 22.18 -0.09 25.95
C ILE A 446 23.35 -0.60 25.12
N GLY A 447 24.34 -1.23 25.77
CA GLY A 447 25.48 -1.87 25.14
C GLY A 447 25.14 -3.19 24.42
N GLY A 448 26.18 -3.81 23.89
CA GLY A 448 26.18 -5.02 23.09
C GLY A 448 26.44 -6.30 23.90
N VAL A 449 27.30 -7.16 23.33
CA VAL A 449 27.61 -8.50 23.86
C VAL A 449 29.10 -8.67 24.18
N LYS A 450 29.84 -7.56 24.20
CA LYS A 450 31.27 -7.49 24.46
C LYS A 450 31.51 -6.51 25.61
N ASN A 451 32.77 -6.37 25.99
CA ASN A 451 33.18 -5.45 27.03
C ASN A 451 32.99 -4.02 26.53
N ASP A 452 31.91 -3.39 26.95
CA ASP A 452 31.48 -2.10 26.47
C ASP A 452 31.89 -0.99 27.46
N HIS A 453 32.12 0.21 26.94
CA HIS A 453 32.38 1.41 27.71
C HIS A 453 31.31 2.46 27.36
N LEU A 454 30.39 2.68 28.30
CA LEU A 454 29.26 3.59 28.13
C LEU A 454 29.39 4.74 29.13
N THR A 455 29.30 5.96 28.63
CA THR A 455 29.31 7.19 29.45
C THR A 455 28.00 7.95 29.22
N GLY A 456 27.31 8.32 30.29
CA GLY A 456 26.17 9.22 30.24
C GLY A 456 26.57 10.68 30.04
N ASP A 457 25.66 11.60 30.36
CA ASP A 457 25.86 13.05 30.28
C ASP A 457 25.69 13.69 31.67
N SER A 458 25.21 14.93 31.73
CA SER A 458 24.97 15.64 33.00
C SER A 458 23.52 15.52 33.50
N ASN A 459 22.68 14.78 32.78
CA ASN A 459 21.29 14.53 33.12
C ASN A 459 21.14 13.13 33.72
N ALA A 460 19.97 12.81 34.26
CA ALA A 460 19.69 11.46 34.75
C ALA A 460 19.65 10.46 33.59
N ASN A 461 20.60 9.53 33.55
CA ASN A 461 20.72 8.51 32.51
C ASN A 461 20.39 7.11 33.03
N ARG A 462 19.95 6.24 32.11
CA ARG A 462 19.91 4.79 32.32
C ARG A 462 20.92 4.11 31.41
N LEU A 463 21.94 3.50 32.00
CA LEU A 463 22.96 2.74 31.28
C LEU A 463 22.82 1.24 31.53
N GLN A 464 22.85 0.46 30.46
CA GLN A 464 22.81 -1.00 30.52
C GLN A 464 23.99 -1.59 29.74
N GLY A 465 24.95 -2.22 30.42
CA GLY A 465 26.18 -2.79 29.84
C GLY A 465 25.89 -3.88 28.82
N GLY A 466 25.25 -4.97 29.25
CA GLY A 466 24.84 -6.04 28.33
C GLY A 466 25.42 -7.39 28.70
N LYS A 467 26.31 -7.91 27.86
CA LYS A 467 27.14 -9.07 28.22
C LYS A 467 28.58 -8.68 28.03
N GLY A 468 29.46 -9.13 28.90
CA GLY A 468 30.87 -8.76 28.83
C GLY A 468 31.27 -8.12 30.15
N SER A 469 32.55 -7.79 30.30
CA SER A 469 32.99 -6.95 31.42
C SER A 469 32.87 -5.50 31.02
N ASP A 470 31.80 -4.85 31.45
CA ASP A 470 31.42 -3.54 30.99
C ASP A 470 31.95 -2.44 31.93
N THR A 471 32.19 -1.24 31.41
CA THR A 471 32.56 -0.06 32.19
C THR A 471 31.49 1.01 31.98
N LEU A 472 30.73 1.31 33.04
CA LEU A 472 29.60 2.22 33.00
C LEU A 472 29.92 3.46 33.84
N GLU A 473 29.89 4.63 33.22
CA GLU A 473 30.09 5.92 33.87
C GLU A 473 28.82 6.75 33.71
N GLY A 474 28.10 6.99 34.81
CA GLY A 474 26.84 7.74 34.78
C GLY A 474 27.04 9.17 34.27
N GLY A 475 28.08 9.84 34.78
CA GLY A 475 28.35 11.24 34.48
C GLY A 475 27.91 12.10 35.66
N GLY A 476 27.15 13.15 35.40
CA GLY A 476 26.47 13.92 36.44
C GLY A 476 24.97 13.68 36.38
N GLY A 477 24.23 14.01 37.44
CA GLY A 477 22.82 13.65 37.55
C GLY A 477 22.62 12.49 38.52
N ASP A 478 21.40 11.95 38.57
CA ASP A 478 21.08 10.78 39.40
C ASP A 478 20.84 9.58 38.47
N ASP A 479 21.86 8.75 38.29
CA ASP A 479 21.87 7.73 37.24
C ASP A 479 21.37 6.36 37.71
N THR A 480 20.90 5.55 36.76
CA THR A 480 20.57 4.13 37.01
C THR A 480 21.41 3.21 36.15
N LEU A 481 22.29 2.44 36.78
CA LEU A 481 23.29 1.61 36.11
C LEU A 481 22.98 0.10 36.26
N PHE A 482 23.09 -0.63 35.15
CA PHE A 482 22.94 -2.09 35.07
C PHE A 482 24.14 -2.70 34.38
N GLY A 483 25.02 -3.38 35.11
CA GLY A 483 26.18 -4.08 34.55
C GLY A 483 25.75 -5.29 33.71
N GLN A 484 24.75 -6.01 34.20
CA GLN A 484 24.24 -7.27 33.65
C GLN A 484 25.20 -8.46 33.79
N LEU A 485 25.57 -9.13 32.69
CA LEU A 485 26.37 -10.35 32.77
C LEU A 485 27.84 -10.01 32.54
N GLY A 486 28.63 -10.02 33.60
CA GLY A 486 29.99 -9.54 33.48
C GLY A 486 30.75 -9.58 34.78
N ALA A 487 32.01 -9.13 34.70
CA ALA A 487 32.69 -8.52 35.83
C ALA A 487 32.79 -7.04 35.48
N ASP A 488 31.87 -6.25 36.03
CA ASP A 488 31.60 -4.90 35.56
C ASP A 488 32.28 -3.86 36.44
N ILE A 489 32.48 -2.67 35.89
CA ILE A 489 33.08 -1.53 36.57
C ILE A 489 32.12 -0.36 36.48
N PHE A 490 31.59 0.05 37.64
CA PHE A 490 30.77 1.25 37.76
C PHE A 490 31.67 2.42 38.17
N VAL A 491 31.73 3.46 37.36
CA VAL A 491 32.64 4.60 37.52
C VAL A 491 31.87 5.80 38.04
N PHE A 492 32.38 6.40 39.12
CA PHE A 492 31.80 7.56 39.80
C PHE A 492 32.84 8.67 39.88
N GLY A 493 32.55 9.78 39.20
CA GLY A 493 33.42 10.96 39.15
C GLY A 493 33.12 12.01 40.20
N ALA A 494 33.70 13.19 40.03
CA ALA A 494 33.31 14.38 40.77
C ALA A 494 31.92 14.86 40.32
N ASN A 495 31.04 15.16 41.28
CA ASN A 495 29.66 15.60 41.06
C ASN A 495 28.76 14.55 40.36
N SER A 496 28.98 13.27 40.63
CA SER A 496 28.17 12.15 40.09
C SER A 496 26.78 12.02 40.73
N GLY A 497 26.29 13.04 41.44
CA GLY A 497 24.97 13.02 42.10
C GLY A 497 24.70 11.79 42.97
N THR A 498 23.49 11.24 42.87
CA THR A 498 23.04 10.05 43.60
C THR A 498 22.71 8.90 42.64
N ASP A 499 23.69 8.04 42.41
CA ASP A 499 23.59 6.96 41.44
C ASP A 499 23.11 5.65 42.06
N THR A 500 22.34 4.90 41.30
CA THR A 500 21.83 3.59 41.70
C THR A 500 22.36 2.48 40.80
N VAL A 501 23.16 1.57 41.38
CA VAL A 501 23.56 0.31 40.74
C VAL A 501 22.55 -0.76 41.09
N LYS A 502 21.86 -1.28 40.06
CA LYS A 502 20.70 -2.16 40.24
C LYS A 502 21.03 -3.64 40.38
N ASP A 503 22.17 -4.08 39.88
CA ASP A 503 22.51 -5.50 39.77
C ASP A 503 23.89 -5.90 40.29
N TYR A 504 24.53 -5.05 41.10
CA TYR A 504 25.86 -5.28 41.68
C TYR A 504 26.07 -6.71 42.23
N VAL A 505 27.14 -7.36 41.79
CA VAL A 505 27.56 -8.71 42.21
C VAL A 505 28.86 -8.63 43.01
N ASP A 506 28.75 -8.99 44.29
CA ASP A 506 29.88 -9.01 45.23
C ASP A 506 31.02 -9.93 44.75
N ASN A 507 32.28 -9.49 44.90
CA ASN A 507 33.51 -10.14 44.42
C ASN A 507 33.61 -10.34 42.90
N VAL A 508 32.70 -9.77 42.12
CA VAL A 508 32.70 -9.85 40.65
C VAL A 508 32.81 -8.44 40.08
N ASP A 509 31.95 -7.54 40.52
CA ASP A 509 31.90 -6.16 40.06
C ASP A 509 32.75 -5.24 40.94
N LYS A 510 33.17 -4.12 40.35
CA LYS A 510 33.95 -3.08 41.01
C LYS A 510 33.30 -1.72 40.96
N LEU A 511 33.52 -0.96 42.03
CA LEU A 511 33.16 0.45 42.13
C LEU A 511 34.42 1.29 41.95
N ARG A 512 34.55 1.95 40.82
CA ARG A 512 35.65 2.88 40.57
C ARG A 512 35.24 4.28 41.00
N ILE A 513 35.95 4.85 41.95
CA ILE A 513 35.70 6.23 42.41
C ILE A 513 36.89 7.08 41.96
N ALA A 514 36.66 7.93 40.97
CA ALA A 514 37.66 8.90 40.53
C ALA A 514 37.76 10.05 41.53
N ASP A 515 38.94 10.62 41.65
CA ASP A 515 39.23 11.81 42.48
C ASP A 515 39.06 11.63 44.00
N HIS A 516 39.01 10.38 44.51
CA HIS A 516 38.92 10.12 45.95
C HIS A 516 40.28 9.86 46.60
N SER A 517 40.81 10.88 47.27
CA SER A 517 42.18 10.85 47.84
C SER A 517 42.35 10.05 49.14
N GLY A 518 41.27 9.76 49.88
CA GLY A 518 41.35 9.09 51.19
C GLY A 518 41.27 7.56 51.16
N GLY A 519 40.91 6.97 50.01
CA GLY A 519 40.74 5.52 49.81
C GLY A 519 39.59 4.92 50.64
N PHE A 520 39.54 3.58 50.72
CA PHE A 520 38.38 2.86 51.31
C PHE A 520 38.00 3.31 52.73
N LYS A 521 38.99 3.70 53.55
CA LYS A 521 38.75 4.04 54.97
C LYS A 521 38.05 5.38 55.18
N SER A 522 38.01 6.25 54.17
CA SER A 522 37.33 7.55 54.26
C SER A 522 35.91 7.54 53.72
N LEU A 523 35.46 6.43 53.12
CA LEU A 523 34.08 6.29 52.67
C LEU A 523 33.13 6.20 53.87
N ASP A 524 31.99 6.87 53.79
CA ASP A 524 30.87 6.66 54.71
C ASP A 524 29.94 5.60 54.09
N ILE A 525 29.95 4.40 54.69
CA ILE A 525 29.18 3.25 54.22
C ILE A 525 28.10 2.93 55.24
N SER A 526 26.85 3.04 54.81
CA SER A 526 25.67 2.82 55.63
C SER A 526 24.66 1.90 54.93
N ILE A 527 23.60 1.55 55.65
CA ILE A 527 22.45 0.81 55.11
C ILE A 527 21.23 1.69 55.28
N SER A 528 20.47 1.88 54.21
CA SER A 528 19.22 2.65 54.22
C SER A 528 18.18 1.94 53.36
N ALA A 529 16.98 1.74 53.91
CA ALA A 529 15.80 1.25 53.18
C ALA A 529 15.95 -0.07 52.38
N GLY A 530 16.93 -0.93 52.69
CA GLY A 530 17.19 -2.16 51.92
C GLY A 530 18.53 -2.15 51.17
N ASP A 531 19.15 -0.97 51.07
CA ASP A 531 20.24 -0.69 50.15
C ASP A 531 21.57 -0.48 50.87
N LYS A 532 22.67 -0.75 50.17
CA LYS A 532 24.00 -0.32 50.60
C LYS A 532 24.22 1.10 50.08
N VAL A 533 24.46 2.06 50.98
CA VAL A 533 24.70 3.47 50.62
C VAL A 533 26.15 3.81 50.91
N ILE A 534 26.85 4.35 49.92
CA ILE A 534 28.26 4.74 50.00
C ILE A 534 28.35 6.22 49.64
N ILE A 535 28.78 7.06 50.58
CA ILE A 535 29.00 8.49 50.33
C ILE A 535 30.50 8.70 50.12
N HIS A 536 30.83 9.38 49.02
CA HIS A 536 32.19 9.78 48.65
C HIS A 536 32.25 11.27 48.33
N ASP A 537 33.45 11.78 48.01
CA ASP A 537 33.68 13.22 47.79
C ASP A 537 32.87 13.78 46.61
N GLY A 538 32.47 12.92 45.66
CA GLY A 538 31.80 13.29 44.42
C GLY A 538 30.29 13.07 44.40
N GLY A 539 29.73 12.31 45.35
CA GLY A 539 28.34 11.87 45.28
C GLY A 539 27.98 10.75 46.24
N THR A 540 26.83 10.12 45.96
CA THR A 540 26.30 8.97 46.70
C THR A 540 26.09 7.80 45.74
N ILE A 541 26.57 6.62 46.11
CA ILE A 541 26.33 5.37 45.39
C ILE A 541 25.34 4.54 46.19
N ILE A 542 24.26 4.10 45.55
CA ILE A 542 23.25 3.19 46.08
C ILE A 542 23.38 1.85 45.37
N LEU A 543 23.70 0.79 46.12
CA LEU A 543 23.61 -0.57 45.61
C LEU A 543 22.23 -1.15 46.02
N ASP A 544 21.32 -1.26 45.06
CA ASP A 544 19.91 -1.58 45.26
C ASP A 544 19.71 -3.01 45.80
N GLY A 545 19.05 -3.13 46.95
CA GLY A 545 18.79 -4.40 47.64
C GLY A 545 20.05 -5.11 48.14
N LYS A 546 21.19 -4.40 48.28
CA LYS A 546 22.49 -4.98 48.67
C LYS A 546 22.86 -4.74 50.14
N GLU A 547 21.90 -4.54 51.03
CA GLU A 547 22.13 -4.40 52.49
C GLU A 547 23.05 -5.48 53.09
N GLY A 548 22.95 -6.73 52.62
CA GLY A 548 23.73 -7.88 53.10
C GLY A 548 25.16 -7.98 52.54
N VAL A 549 25.52 -7.16 51.55
CA VAL A 549 26.86 -7.17 50.94
C VAL A 549 27.88 -6.55 51.92
N THR A 550 29.02 -7.22 52.08
CA THR A 550 30.14 -6.75 52.90
C THR A 550 31.23 -6.21 52.00
N LEU A 551 31.27 -4.89 51.86
CA LEU A 551 32.26 -4.21 51.04
C LEU A 551 33.63 -4.14 51.75
N THR A 552 34.69 -4.31 50.97
CA THR A 552 36.09 -4.29 51.37
C THR A 552 36.90 -3.41 50.41
N ALA A 553 38.16 -3.14 50.74
CA ALA A 553 39.01 -2.33 49.88
C ALA A 553 39.26 -2.92 48.48
N SER A 554 39.03 -4.22 48.24
CA SER A 554 39.21 -4.84 46.92
C SER A 554 38.02 -4.62 45.97
N ASP A 555 36.87 -4.23 46.50
CA ASP A 555 35.66 -3.93 45.71
C ASP A 555 35.73 -2.55 45.06
N PHE A 556 36.75 -1.76 45.44
CA PHE A 556 36.95 -0.40 44.96
C PHE A 556 38.24 -0.26 44.17
N ASP A 557 38.16 0.53 43.10
CA ASP A 557 39.31 1.09 42.41
C ASP A 557 39.31 2.61 42.63
N PHE A 558 40.28 3.12 43.40
CA PHE A 558 40.47 4.57 43.57
C PHE A 558 41.51 5.06 42.55
N VAL A 559 41.12 6.00 41.68
CA VAL A 559 41.96 6.50 40.58
C VAL A 559 42.15 8.00 40.61
#